data_AF-A0A9E2YTF6-F1
#
_entry.id   AF-A0A9E2YTF6-F1
#
_cell.length_a   1.000
_cell.length_b   1.000
_cell.length_c   1.000
_cell.angle_alpha   90.00
_cell.angle_beta   90.00
_cell.angle_gamma   90.00
#
_symmetry.space_group_name_H-M   'P 1'
#
loop_
_entity.id
_entity.type
_entity.pdbx_description
1 polymer ?
#
loop_
_entity_poly.entity_id
_entity_poly.type
_entity_poly.pdbx_seq_one_letter_code
_entity_poly.pdbx_strand_id
1 'polypeptide(L)'
;MLLQFPATNFTDIDFNRTYDAVVVGSGAAGGMAAHVLTQHGLKVLLLEAGKSQDTGKILHSMQWPYEHPRRGKMPPDYHALSTNEYNIRQSPYARNSPYTKVQSYVQGWGFSDYSKTLVVDEKQNPYTGTRYAWVRARTVG
;
A
#
# COMPACT_ATOMS: atom_id res chain seq x y z
N MET A 1 -10.14 21.50 10.37
CA MET A 1 -8.85 22.07 9.94
C MET A 1 -8.04 20.94 9.32
N LEU A 2 -8.04 20.81 7.99
CA LEU A 2 -7.19 19.85 7.29
C LEU A 2 -5.77 20.41 7.33
N LEU A 3 -4.83 19.68 7.96
CA LEU A 3 -3.41 19.96 7.85
C LEU A 3 -3.01 19.75 6.38
N GLN A 4 -2.98 20.84 5.62
CA GLN A 4 -2.43 20.82 4.26
C GLN A 4 -0.91 20.87 4.39
N PHE A 5 -0.26 19.74 4.14
CA PHE A 5 1.17 19.73 3.89
C PHE A 5 1.43 20.44 2.55
N PRO A 6 2.41 21.36 2.48
CA PRO A 6 2.78 21.95 1.20
C PRO A 6 3.14 20.84 0.22
N ALA A 7 2.66 20.93 -1.01
CA ALA A 7 3.01 20.00 -2.07
C ALA A 7 4.54 20.00 -2.21
N THR A 8 5.21 18.94 -1.73
CA THR A 8 6.63 18.79 -1.94
C THR A 8 6.84 18.54 -3.41
N ASN A 9 7.29 19.58 -4.14
CA ASN A 9 8.05 19.35 -5.35
C ASN A 9 9.18 18.42 -4.96
N PHE A 10 9.10 17.16 -5.39
CA PHE A 10 10.16 16.17 -5.19
C PHE A 10 11.37 16.66 -5.97
N THR A 11 12.14 17.52 -5.33
CA THR A 11 13.48 17.90 -5.78
C THR A 11 14.31 16.64 -5.81
N ASP A 12 15.13 16.51 -6.85
CA ASP A 12 16.02 15.37 -7.04
C ASP A 12 16.72 15.01 -5.73
N ILE A 13 16.57 13.75 -5.31
CA ILE A 13 17.20 13.25 -4.10
C ILE A 13 18.70 13.34 -4.32
N ASP A 14 19.36 14.24 -3.60
CA ASP A 14 20.81 14.37 -3.63
C ASP A 14 21.43 13.18 -2.89
N PHE A 15 21.93 12.19 -3.65
CA PHE A 15 22.61 11.02 -3.11
C PHE A 15 23.97 11.33 -2.46
N ASN A 16 24.51 12.54 -2.64
CA ASN A 16 25.72 12.98 -1.94
C ASN A 16 25.42 13.61 -0.58
N ARG A 17 24.15 13.73 -0.20
CA ARG A 17 23.78 14.28 1.09
C ARG A 17 23.98 13.25 2.19
N THR A 18 24.77 13.60 3.20
CA THR A 18 24.91 12.80 4.42
C THR A 18 23.66 12.96 5.30
N TYR A 19 23.09 11.83 5.71
CA TYR A 19 21.98 11.73 6.66
C TYR A 19 22.48 11.08 7.95
N ASP A 20 21.88 11.45 9.08
CA ASP A 20 22.23 10.88 10.39
C ASP A 20 21.59 9.49 10.57
N ALA A 21 20.42 9.26 9.95
CA ALA A 21 19.74 7.98 9.96
C ALA A 21 18.98 7.72 8.66
N VAL A 22 18.89 6.45 8.27
CA VAL A 22 18.06 5.97 7.16
C VAL A 22 17.00 5.03 7.70
N VAL A 23 15.73 5.35 7.44
CA VAL A 23 14.58 4.54 7.82
C VAL A 23 13.99 3.91 6.55
N VAL A 24 13.90 2.58 6.53
CA VAL A 24 13.34 1.84 5.40
C VAL A 24 11.96 1.30 5.80
N GLY A 25 10.93 1.79 5.12
CA GLY A 25 9.52 1.55 5.39
C GLY A 25 8.90 2.70 6.19
N SER A 26 7.83 3.30 5.68
CA SER A 26 7.07 4.36 6.34
C SER A 26 5.82 3.86 7.07
N GLY A 27 5.72 2.55 7.31
CA GLY A 27 4.66 1.99 8.15
C GLY A 27 4.71 2.53 9.59
N ALA A 28 3.75 2.11 10.43
CA ALA A 28 3.56 2.66 11.77
C ALA A 28 4.85 2.84 12.61
N ALA A 29 5.74 1.84 12.61
CA ALA A 29 7.01 1.92 13.33
C ALA A 29 8.02 2.85 12.66
N GLY A 30 8.18 2.79 11.34
CA GLY A 30 9.15 3.60 10.61
C GLY A 30 8.76 5.08 10.56
N GLY A 31 7.47 5.39 10.40
CA GLY A 31 6.95 6.75 10.50
C GLY A 31 7.20 7.34 11.89
N MET A 32 6.93 6.57 12.96
CA MET A 32 7.21 7.02 14.33
C MET A 32 8.72 7.20 14.59
N ALA A 33 9.56 6.28 14.12
CA ALA A 33 11.01 6.40 14.23
C ALA A 33 11.50 7.69 13.53
N ALA A 34 11.07 7.93 12.30
CA ALA A 34 11.40 9.15 11.57
C ALA A 34 10.91 10.41 12.30
N HIS A 35 9.69 10.40 12.85
CA HIS A 35 9.14 11.50 13.61
C HIS A 35 9.99 11.84 14.86
N VAL A 36 10.30 10.83 15.68
CA VAL A 36 11.07 11.04 16.91
C VAL A 36 12.49 11.53 16.61
N LEU A 37 13.16 10.93 15.63
CA LEU A 37 14.53 11.32 15.25
C LEU A 37 14.56 12.76 14.71
N THR A 38 13.62 13.13 13.83
CA THR A 38 13.55 14.48 13.28
C THR A 38 13.17 15.53 14.33
N GLN A 39 12.32 15.19 15.30
CA GLN A 39 12.02 16.08 16.45
C GLN A 39 13.25 16.41 17.30
N HIS A 40 14.25 15.52 17.33
CA HIS A 40 15.52 15.75 18.03
C HIS A 40 16.58 16.42 17.13
N GLY A 41 16.19 16.90 15.94
CA GLY A 41 17.06 17.67 15.05
C GLY A 41 17.92 16.84 14.08
N LEU A 42 17.72 15.52 14.02
CA LEU A 42 18.47 14.67 13.09
C LEU A 42 17.93 14.79 11.66
N LYS A 43 18.83 14.70 10.68
CA LYS A 43 18.50 14.60 9.26
C LYS A 43 18.23 13.14 8.92
N VAL A 44 16.96 12.80 8.71
CA VAL A 44 16.53 11.43 8.42
C VAL A 44 16.11 11.28 6.97
N LEU A 45 16.60 10.22 6.32
CA LEU A 45 16.10 9.76 5.02
C LEU A 45 15.08 8.64 5.23
N LEU A 46 13.84 8.84 4.79
CA LEU A 46 12.78 7.84 4.83
C LEU A 46 12.53 7.27 3.43
N LEU A 47 12.63 5.95 3.28
CA LEU A 47 12.43 5.25 2.01
C LEU A 47 11.18 4.36 2.10
N GLU A 48 10.29 4.45 1.12
CA GLU A 48 9.08 3.63 1.05
C GLU A 48 8.90 3.09 -0.38
N ALA A 49 8.50 1.82 -0.50
CA ALA A 49 8.26 1.17 -1.78
C ALA A 49 6.84 1.43 -2.32
N GLY A 50 5.94 1.79 -1.41
CA GLY A 50 4.57 2.23 -1.70
C GLY A 50 4.50 3.59 -2.37
N LYS A 51 3.46 3.79 -3.17
CA LYS A 51 3.16 5.12 -3.73
C LYS A 51 2.59 6.04 -2.65
N SER A 52 2.90 7.33 -2.76
CA SER A 52 2.15 8.37 -2.06
C SER A 52 0.73 8.42 -2.61
N GLN A 53 -0.25 8.51 -1.72
CA GLN A 53 -1.67 8.47 -2.05
C GLN A 53 -2.32 9.73 -1.51
N ASP A 54 -3.08 10.40 -2.36
CA ASP A 54 -3.89 11.55 -1.95
C ASP A 54 -5.12 11.03 -1.19
N THR A 55 -5.07 11.09 0.15
CA THR A 55 -6.14 10.61 1.02
C THR A 55 -7.46 11.32 0.76
N GLY A 56 -7.44 12.60 0.38
CA GLY A 56 -8.64 13.36 0.04
C GLY A 56 -9.34 12.85 -1.23
N LYS A 57 -8.62 12.17 -2.13
CA LYS A 57 -9.18 11.60 -3.37
C LYS A 57 -9.55 10.13 -3.24
N ILE A 58 -8.87 9.39 -2.36
CA ILE A 58 -8.99 7.93 -2.28
C ILE A 58 -9.93 7.49 -1.17
N LEU A 59 -10.03 8.26 -0.08
CA LEU A 59 -10.91 7.91 1.03
C LEU A 59 -12.34 8.36 0.73
N HIS A 60 -13.20 7.39 0.48
CA HIS A 60 -14.63 7.60 0.21
C HIS A 60 -15.48 7.61 1.50
N SER A 61 -14.93 8.09 2.63
CA SER A 61 -15.55 7.98 3.95
C SER A 61 -16.92 8.64 4.09
N MET A 62 -17.21 9.65 3.25
CA MET A 62 -18.48 10.39 3.23
C MET A 62 -19.37 10.03 2.04
N GLN A 63 -18.94 9.12 1.17
CA GLN A 63 -19.70 8.71 -0.01
C GLN A 63 -20.70 7.62 0.36
N TRP A 64 -21.95 7.75 -0.08
CA TRP A 64 -22.93 6.71 0.14
C TRP A 64 -22.69 5.51 -0.78
N PRO A 65 -23.00 4.27 -0.34
CA PRO A 65 -22.78 3.08 -1.17
C PRO A 65 -23.48 3.14 -2.53
N TYR A 66 -24.65 3.77 -2.65
CA TYR A 66 -25.37 3.88 -3.92
C TYR A 66 -24.76 4.88 -4.90
N GLU A 67 -23.88 5.79 -4.45
CA GLU A 67 -23.18 6.76 -5.29
C GLU A 67 -21.92 6.15 -5.92
N HIS A 68 -21.37 5.09 -5.32
CA HIS A 68 -20.19 4.41 -5.83
C HIS A 68 -20.56 3.43 -6.95
N PRO A 69 -19.79 3.37 -8.05
CA PRO A 69 -19.96 2.34 -9.08
C PRO A 69 -20.08 0.93 -8.49
N ARG A 70 -21.08 0.17 -8.94
CA ARG A 70 -21.35 -1.21 -8.46
C ARG A 70 -21.56 -1.32 -6.94
N ARG A 71 -21.88 -0.22 -6.25
CA ARG A 71 -22.09 -0.17 -4.80
C ARG A 71 -20.91 -0.70 -3.97
N GLY A 72 -19.70 -0.35 -4.39
CA GLY A 72 -18.46 -0.79 -3.75
C GLY A 72 -18.02 -2.20 -4.12
N LYS A 73 -18.76 -2.93 -4.98
CA LYS A 73 -18.30 -4.22 -5.51
C LYS A 73 -17.15 -4.01 -6.49
N MET A 74 -16.16 -4.90 -6.40
CA MET A 74 -15.01 -4.89 -7.29
C MET A 74 -15.41 -5.06 -8.77
N PRO A 75 -14.61 -4.53 -9.71
CA PRO A 75 -14.81 -4.77 -11.12
C PRO A 75 -14.61 -6.26 -11.47
N PRO A 76 -15.26 -6.78 -12.52
CA PRO A 76 -15.21 -8.21 -12.88
C PRO A 76 -13.81 -8.77 -13.14
N ASP A 77 -12.86 -7.92 -13.55
CA ASP A 77 -11.50 -8.30 -13.91
C ASP A 77 -10.52 -8.37 -12.71
N TYR A 78 -11.04 -8.12 -11.50
CA TYR A 78 -10.27 -8.24 -10.28
C TYR A 78 -10.60 -9.53 -9.55
N HIS A 79 -9.59 -10.06 -8.86
CA HIS A 79 -9.75 -11.19 -7.95
C HIS A 79 -8.91 -10.97 -6.71
N ALA A 80 -9.50 -11.14 -5.52
CA ALA A 80 -8.72 -11.24 -4.29
C ALA A 80 -8.44 -12.71 -4.02
N LEU A 81 -7.18 -13.02 -3.73
CA LEU A 81 -6.84 -14.36 -3.30
C LEU A 81 -7.65 -14.72 -2.06
N SER A 82 -8.42 -15.80 -2.12
CA SER A 82 -9.04 -16.35 -0.92
C SER A 82 -7.96 -16.95 -0.01
N THR A 83 -8.26 -17.07 1.28
CA THR A 83 -7.38 -17.77 2.24
C THR A 83 -7.07 -19.19 1.77
N ASN A 84 -8.03 -19.86 1.14
CA ASN A 84 -7.83 -21.21 0.62
C ASN A 84 -6.84 -21.24 -0.57
N GLU A 85 -6.99 -20.30 -1.52
CA GLU A 85 -6.02 -20.17 -2.62
C GLU A 85 -4.62 -19.87 -2.11
N TYR A 86 -4.50 -19.07 -1.05
CA TYR A 86 -3.23 -18.77 -0.41
C TYR A 86 -2.58 -20.04 0.20
N ASN A 87 -3.38 -20.91 0.81
CA ASN A 87 -2.91 -22.14 1.45
C ASN A 87 -2.48 -23.22 0.45
N ILE A 88 -3.24 -23.38 -0.64
CA ILE A 88 -3.05 -24.47 -1.60
C ILE A 88 -1.99 -24.11 -2.66
N ARG A 89 -1.95 -22.84 -3.11
CA ARG A 89 -1.05 -22.43 -4.19
C ARG A 89 0.39 -22.32 -3.68
N GLN A 90 1.32 -22.53 -4.60
CA GLN A 90 2.73 -22.18 -4.38
C GLN A 90 2.97 -20.75 -4.85
N SER A 91 3.89 -20.07 -4.19
CA SER A 91 4.33 -18.75 -4.63
C SER A 91 5.00 -18.84 -6.00
N PRO A 92 4.74 -17.93 -6.95
CA PRO A 92 3.83 -16.78 -6.88
C PRO A 92 2.34 -17.15 -7.05
N TYR A 93 1.50 -16.71 -6.10
CA TYR A 93 0.08 -17.12 -6.01
C TYR A 93 -0.82 -16.67 -7.18
N ALA A 94 -0.41 -15.63 -7.91
CA ALA A 94 -1.17 -15.07 -9.03
C ALA A 94 -0.74 -15.59 -10.43
N ARG A 95 0.30 -16.46 -10.50
CA ARG A 95 0.94 -16.85 -11.77
C ARG A 95 -0.03 -17.42 -12.81
N ASN A 96 -0.96 -18.28 -12.38
CA ASN A 96 -1.93 -18.94 -13.27
C ASN A 96 -3.35 -18.37 -13.12
N SER A 97 -3.47 -17.15 -12.58
CA SER A 97 -4.78 -16.52 -12.40
C SER A 97 -5.32 -15.99 -13.73
N PRO A 98 -6.58 -16.30 -14.10
CA PRO A 98 -7.20 -15.78 -15.32
C PRO A 98 -7.50 -14.27 -15.24
N TYR A 99 -7.53 -13.71 -14.02
CA TYR A 99 -7.86 -12.30 -13.79
C TYR A 99 -6.67 -11.38 -14.05
N THR A 100 -6.89 -10.23 -14.69
CA THR A 100 -5.79 -9.33 -15.04
C THR A 100 -5.20 -8.65 -13.80
N LYS A 101 -6.01 -8.44 -12.75
CA LYS A 101 -5.56 -7.89 -11.47
C LYS A 101 -5.88 -8.82 -10.32
N VAL A 102 -4.84 -9.23 -9.61
CA VAL A 102 -4.96 -10.15 -8.47
C VAL A 102 -4.52 -9.43 -7.22
N GLN A 103 -5.44 -9.21 -6.28
CA GLN A 103 -5.16 -8.52 -5.03
C GLN A 103 -4.70 -9.51 -3.96
N SER A 104 -3.89 -9.01 -3.03
CA SER A 104 -3.47 -9.72 -1.83
C SER A 104 -4.68 -10.32 -1.08
N TYR A 105 -4.45 -11.42 -0.36
CA TYR A 105 -5.50 -12.16 0.33
C TYR A 105 -6.27 -11.34 1.37
N VAL A 106 -5.65 -10.28 1.90
CA VAL A 106 -6.27 -9.33 2.82
C VAL A 106 -7.48 -8.65 2.20
N GLN A 107 -7.48 -8.45 0.88
CA GLN A 107 -8.62 -7.89 0.16
C GLN A 107 -9.83 -8.84 0.16
N GLY A 108 -9.66 -10.13 0.47
CA GLY A 108 -10.76 -11.07 0.66
C GLY A 108 -11.68 -10.71 1.84
N TRP A 109 -11.24 -9.83 2.73
CA TRP A 109 -12.00 -9.33 3.88
C TRP A 109 -12.90 -8.16 3.46
N GLY A 110 -13.85 -8.45 2.56
CA GLY A 110 -14.85 -7.49 2.06
C GLY A 110 -14.76 -7.17 0.57
N PHE A 111 -13.66 -7.55 -0.10
CA PHE A 111 -13.43 -7.44 -1.56
C PHE A 111 -14.09 -6.22 -2.18
N SER A 112 -13.71 -5.04 -1.68
CA SER A 112 -14.35 -3.78 -2.01
C SER A 112 -13.49 -2.92 -2.91
N ASP A 113 -14.17 -2.21 -3.81
CA ASP A 113 -13.53 -1.28 -4.76
C ASP A 113 -12.86 -0.09 -4.06
N TYR A 114 -13.28 0.19 -2.82
CA TYR A 114 -12.78 1.29 -1.98
C TYR A 114 -11.33 1.11 -1.52
N SER A 115 -10.87 -0.13 -1.30
CA SER A 115 -9.53 -0.40 -0.73
C SER A 115 -8.56 -1.05 -1.71
N LYS A 116 -8.99 -1.32 -2.95
CA LYS A 116 -8.17 -2.01 -3.98
C LYS A 116 -6.83 -1.34 -4.28
N THR A 117 -6.71 -0.03 -4.04
CA THR A 117 -5.51 0.76 -4.35
C THR A 117 -4.51 0.76 -3.19
N LEU A 118 -4.93 0.32 -2.01
CA LEU A 118 -4.14 0.30 -0.77
C LEU A 118 -3.39 -1.03 -0.61
N VAL A 119 -4.00 -2.12 -1.08
CA VAL A 119 -3.42 -3.46 -1.03
C VAL A 119 -2.56 -3.74 -2.26
N VAL A 120 -1.69 -4.75 -2.13
CA VAL A 120 -0.77 -5.14 -3.19
C VAL A 120 -1.46 -5.91 -4.31
N ASP A 121 -1.14 -5.53 -5.55
CA ASP A 121 -1.38 -6.36 -6.73
C ASP A 121 -0.27 -7.43 -6.86
N GLU A 122 -0.67 -8.69 -6.74
CA GLU A 122 0.16 -9.89 -6.78
C GLU A 122 0.78 -10.17 -8.15
N LYS A 123 0.17 -9.70 -9.25
CA LYS A 123 0.77 -9.84 -10.58
C LYS A 123 1.89 -8.83 -10.77
N GLN A 124 1.75 -7.63 -10.20
CA GLN A 124 2.79 -6.61 -10.25
C GLN A 124 3.92 -6.86 -9.24
N ASN A 125 3.58 -7.36 -8.05
CA ASN A 125 4.51 -7.55 -6.95
C ASN A 125 4.37 -8.96 -6.35
N PRO A 126 4.77 -9.99 -7.12
CA PRO A 126 4.61 -11.38 -6.72
C PRO A 126 5.35 -11.67 -5.42
N TYR A 127 4.81 -12.57 -4.61
CA TYR A 127 5.59 -13.14 -3.51
C TYR A 127 6.84 -13.83 -4.05
N THR A 128 7.96 -13.53 -3.42
CA THR A 128 9.25 -14.20 -3.64
C THR A 128 9.74 -14.72 -2.29
N GLY A 129 10.35 -15.90 -2.28
CA GLY A 129 10.89 -16.50 -1.04
C GLY A 129 9.88 -17.27 -0.19
N THR A 130 10.03 -17.16 1.13
CA THR A 130 9.40 -18.02 2.15
C THR A 130 7.89 -17.79 2.28
N ARG A 131 7.14 -18.87 2.56
CA ARG A 131 5.68 -18.83 2.78
C ARG A 131 5.34 -18.13 4.09
N TYR A 132 5.07 -16.84 4.03
CA TYR A 132 4.47 -16.11 5.15
C TYR A 132 3.26 -15.30 4.72
N ALA A 133 2.14 -15.47 5.43
CA ALA A 133 0.93 -14.67 5.25
C ALA A 133 1.07 -13.32 5.98
N TRP A 134 1.51 -12.29 5.26
CA TRP A 134 1.57 -10.92 5.78
C TRP A 134 0.54 -10.02 5.13
N VAL A 135 0.05 -9.05 5.89
CA VAL A 135 -0.67 -7.92 5.31
C VAL A 135 0.33 -7.09 4.52
N ARG A 136 0.15 -7.04 3.20
CA ARG A 136 0.97 -6.24 2.31
C ARG A 136 0.15 -5.09 1.75
N ALA A 137 0.38 -3.92 2.31
CA ALA A 137 -0.03 -2.65 1.73
C ALA A 137 1.17 -2.06 0.98
N ARG A 138 0.94 -1.47 -0.21
CA ARG A 138 2.01 -0.82 -1.00
C ARG A 138 1.68 0.66 -1.15
N THR A 139 1.56 1.30 0.00
CA THR A 139 1.25 2.71 0.17
C THR A 139 2.14 3.29 1.25
N VAL A 140 2.38 4.59 1.16
CA VAL A 140 2.95 5.36 2.27
C VAL A 140 2.04 5.20 3.49
N GLY A 141 2.64 4.80 4.61
CA GLY A 141 2.01 4.65 5.93
C GLY A 141 1.94 5.94 6.75
#